data_AF-A0A7W0EX02-F1
#
_entry.id   AF-A0A7W0EX02-F1
#
_cell.length_a   1.000
_cell.length_b   1.000
_cell.length_c   1.000
_cell.angle_alpha   90.00
_cell.angle_beta   90.00
_cell.angle_gamma   90.00
#
_symmetry.space_group_name_H-M   'P 1'
#
loop_
_entity.id
_entity.type
_entity.pdbx_description
1 polymer ?
#
loop_
_entity_poly.entity_id
_entity_poly.type
_entity_poly.pdbx_seq_one_letter_code
_entity_poly.pdbx_strand_id
1 'polypeptide(L)' 'MLTIKKEYIVSANNKKKAVLIDVETFNKMEELIEDYGLGKFMDEAKNEKGLTLRDARKFYKTIIEG' A
#
# COMPACT_ATOMS: atom_id res chain seq x y z
N MET A 1 6.18 -4.87 21.14
CA MET A 1 5.22 -4.01 20.42
C MET A 1 5.92 -2.68 20.16
N LEU A 2 5.97 -2.20 18.92
CA LEU A 2 6.56 -0.89 18.64
C LEU A 2 5.73 0.20 19.32
N THR A 3 6.36 1.07 20.09
CA THR A 3 5.68 2.19 20.74
C THR A 3 5.50 3.32 19.72
N ILE A 4 4.33 3.38 19.08
CA ILE A 4 3.94 4.47 18.18
C ILE A 4 3.44 5.65 19.02
N LYS A 5 4.14 6.78 18.97
CA LYS A 5 3.67 8.04 19.55
C LYS A 5 2.47 8.51 18.75
N LYS A 6 1.34 8.72 19.42
CA LYS A 6 0.09 9.11 18.78
C LYS A 6 -0.76 9.99 19.67
N GLU A 7 -1.39 10.96 19.04
CA GLU A 7 -2.41 11.81 19.65
C GLU A 7 -3.75 11.55 18.96
N TYR A 8 -4.86 11.85 19.64
CA TYR A 8 -6.20 11.64 19.07
C TYR A 8 -6.93 12.96 18.95
N ILE A 9 -7.53 13.18 17.78
CA ILE A 9 -8.54 14.21 17.58
C ILE A 9 -9.87 13.61 18.01
N VAL A 10 -10.47 14.16 19.07
CA VAL A 10 -11.72 13.70 19.66
C VAL A 10 -12.87 14.65 19.34
N SER A 11 -14.07 14.11 19.17
CA SER A 11 -15.30 14.90 19.04
C SER A 11 -15.85 15.38 20.39
N ALA A 12 -16.85 16.24 20.35
CA ALA A 12 -17.53 16.75 21.54
C ALA A 12 -18.14 15.65 22.44
N ASN A 13 -18.53 14.50 21.88
CA ASN A 13 -18.99 13.33 22.64
C ASN A 13 -17.86 12.34 22.97
N ASN A 14 -16.61 12.81 23.05
CA ASN A 14 -15.42 12.03 23.39
C ASN A 14 -15.15 10.82 22.50
N LYS A 15 -15.57 10.86 21.23
CA LYS A 15 -15.29 9.81 20.24
C LYS A 15 -14.04 10.17 19.45
N LYS A 16 -13.09 9.24 19.35
CA LYS A 16 -11.89 9.39 18.51
C LYS A 16 -12.31 9.48 17.04
N LYS A 17 -11.90 10.54 16.35
CA LYS A 17 -12.20 10.79 14.93
C LYS A 17 -10.98 10.61 14.03
N ALA A 18 -9.81 11.01 14.50
CA ALA A 18 -8.56 10.86 13.78
C ALA A 18 -7.41 10.64 14.76
N VAL A 19 -6.29 10.16 14.22
CA VAL A 19 -5.03 10.01 14.94
C VAL A 19 -4.00 10.92 14.29
N LEU A 20 -3.23 11.62 15.11
CA LEU A 20 -2.06 12.38 14.68
C LEU A 20 -0.82 11.57 15.06
N ILE A 21 0.06 11.37 14.08
CA ILE A 21 1.37 10.72 14.22
C ILE A 21 2.38 11.55 13.44
N ASP A 22 3.67 11.43 13.79
CA ASP A 22 4.71 12.06 12.98
C ASP A 22 4.79 11.42 11.58
N VAL A 23 5.18 12.25 10.62
CA VAL A 23 5.20 11.86 9.20
C VAL A 23 6.15 10.69 8.94
N GLU A 24 7.28 10.61 9.66
CA GLU A 24 8.20 9.48 9.50
C GLU A 24 7.57 8.16 9.92
N THR A 25 6.82 8.16 11.02
CA THR A 25 6.09 6.98 11.49
C THR A 25 4.97 6.61 10.53
N PHE A 26 4.22 7.59 10.00
CA PHE A 26 3.22 7.35 8.96
C PHE A 26 3.84 6.67 7.72
N ASN A 27 4.91 7.24 7.18
CA ASN A 27 5.58 6.71 5.99
C ASN A 27 6.09 5.28 6.19
N LYS A 28 6.67 4.97 7.36
CA LYS A 28 7.11 3.60 7.68
C LYS A 28 5.95 2.62 7.78
N MET A 29 4.78 3.07 8.22
CA MET A 29 3.58 2.24 8.24
C MET A 29 3.09 1.95 6.82
N GLU A 30 3.04 2.96 5.95
CA GLU A 30 2.69 2.80 4.54
C GLU A 30 3.66 1.84 3.83
N GLU A 31 4.97 2.08 3.94
CA GLU A 31 6.01 1.23 3.34
C GLU A 31 5.84 -0.24 3.75
N LEU A 32 5.66 -0.50 5.04
CA LEU A 32 5.48 -1.87 5.54
C LEU A 32 4.21 -2.54 4.97
N ILE A 33 3.11 -1.80 4.88
CA ILE A 33 1.84 -2.31 4.36
C ILE A 33 1.95 -2.57 2.85
N GLU A 34 2.55 -1.65 2.11
CA GLU A 34 2.77 -1.75 0.66
C GLU A 34 3.72 -2.90 0.33
N ASP A 35 4.85 -3.03 1.04
CA ASP A 35 5.81 -4.12 0.85
C ASP A 35 5.16 -5.49 1.10
N TYR A 36 4.36 -5.59 2.17
CA TYR A 36 3.64 -6.83 2.45
C TYR A 36 2.61 -7.14 1.37
N GLY A 37 1.83 -6.15 0.94
CA GLY A 37 0.84 -6.30 -0.12
C GLY A 37 1.48 -6.71 -1.46
N LEU A 38 2.57 -6.05 -1.83
CA LEU A 38 3.35 -6.38 -3.02
C LEU A 38 3.91 -7.81 -2.95
N GLY A 39 4.48 -8.20 -1.80
CA GLY A 39 4.96 -9.56 -1.59
C GLY A 39 3.86 -10.60 -1.78
N LYS A 40 2.63 -10.32 -1.33
CA LYS A 40 1.47 -11.19 -1.56
C LYS A 40 1.07 -11.27 -3.02
N PHE A 41 1.02 -10.15 -3.74
CA PHE A 41 0.75 -10.17 -5.18
C PHE A 41 1.82 -10.93 -5.96
N MET A 42 3.09 -10.83 -5.56
CA MET A 42 4.17 -11.61 -6.16
C MET A 42 4.03 -13.11 -5.90
N ASP A 43 3.61 -13.51 -4.69
CA ASP A 43 3.35 -14.91 -4.36
C ASP A 43 2.17 -15.47 -5.17
N GLU A 44 1.10 -14.70 -5.35
CA GLU A 44 -0.06 -15.06 -6.17
C GLU A 44 0.33 -15.21 -7.63
N ALA A 45 1.14 -14.30 -8.16
CA ALA A 45 1.61 -14.31 -9.55
C ALA A 45 2.78 -15.29 -9.80
N LYS A 46 3.29 -15.99 -8.78
CA LYS A 46 4.53 -16.78 -8.86
C LYS A 46 4.51 -17.87 -9.95
N ASN A 47 3.34 -18.46 -10.19
CA ASN A 47 3.17 -19.51 -11.19
C ASN A 47 2.61 -18.98 -12.52
N GLU A 48 2.33 -17.68 -12.61
CA GLU A 48 1.89 -17.07 -13.85
C GLU A 48 3.05 -16.96 -14.83
N LYS A 49 2.75 -17.19 -16.11
CA LYS A 49 3.76 -17.07 -17.15
C LYS A 49 4.00 -15.60 -17.45
N GLY A 50 5.21 -15.12 -17.16
CA GLY A 50 5.63 -13.78 -17.54
C GLY A 50 5.51 -13.52 -19.05
N LEU A 51 5.12 -12.31 -19.40
CA LEU A 51 5.11 -11.84 -20.79
C LEU A 51 6.53 -11.50 -21.25
N THR A 52 6.81 -11.70 -22.53
CA THR A 52 8.02 -11.12 -23.13
C THR A 52 7.92 -9.59 -23.14
N LEU A 53 9.05 -8.88 -23.20
CA LEU A 53 9.04 -7.41 -23.27
C LEU A 53 8.15 -6.89 -24.41
N ARG A 54 8.14 -7.57 -25.56
CA ARG A 54 7.31 -7.20 -26.72
C ARG A 54 5.82 -7.35 -26.39
N ASP A 55 5.44 -8.49 -25.84
CA ASP A 55 4.04 -8.81 -25.56
C ASP A 55 3.50 -7.97 -24.39
N ALA A 56 4.34 -7.70 -23.38
CA ALA A 56 4.06 -6.78 -22.29
C ALA A 56 3.79 -5.35 -22.79
N ARG A 57 4.61 -4.83 -23.72
CA ARG A 57 4.38 -3.51 -24.34
C ARG A 57 3.07 -3.48 -25.14
N LYS A 58 2.75 -4.56 -25.86
CA LYS A 58 1.49 -4.65 -26.62
C LYS A 58 0.28 -4.67 -25.69
N PHE A 59 0.33 -5.46 -24.63
CA PHE A 59 -0.73 -5.55 -23.62
C PHE A 59 -0.92 -4.24 -22.86
N TYR A 60 0.17 -3.56 -22.46
CA TYR A 60 0.07 -2.30 -21.75
C TYR A 60 -0.61 -1.20 -22.59
N LYS A 61 -0.35 -1.15 -23.90
CA LYS A 61 -1.06 -0.23 -24.81
C LYS A 61 -2.57 -0.47 -24.83
N THR A 62 -3.03 -1.73 -24.78
CA THR A 62 -4.48 -2.01 -24.76
C THR A 62 -5.16 -1.57 -23.47
N ILE A 63 -4.42 -1.39 -22.38
CA ILE A 63 -4.96 -0.89 -21.10
C ILE A 63 -5.05 0.64 -21.11
N ILE A 64 -4.10 1.32 -21.76
CA ILE A 64 -4.06 2.80 -21.79
C ILE A 64 -4.97 3.39 -22.87
N GLU A 65 -5.12 2.72 -24.00
CA GLU A 65 -5.89 3.20 -25.15
C GLU A 65 -7.36 2.72 -25.12
N GLY A 66 -7.72 1.88 -24.14
CA GLY A 66 -9.06 1.31 -23.95
C GLY A 66 -9.97 2.11 -23.04
#